data_AF-A0A3N2RLB4-F1
#
_entry.id   AF-A0A3N2RLB4-F1
#
_cell.length_a   1.000
_cell.length_b   1.000
_cell.length_c   1.000
_cell.angle_alpha   90.00
_cell.angle_beta   90.00
_cell.angle_gamma   90.00
#
_symmetry.space_group_name_H-M   'P 1'
#
loop_
_entity.id
_entity.type
_entity.pdbx_description
1 polymer ?
#
loop_
_entity_poly.entity_id
_entity_poly.type
_entity_poly.pdbx_seq_one_letter_code
_entity_poly.pdbx_strand_id
1 'polypeptide(L)'
;MKNVQVVDGAINCVYDVFALDDADFALLFPPGQDVAFIDEVLARHPPGALAPVFERLWRNRVPKREVVGLHGLLFYELDEKKPFYPQRVDELAVNPNGSKLRR
;
A
#
# COMPACT_ATOMS: atom_id res chain seq x y z
N MET A 1 7.45 13.21 -3.79
CA MET A 1 7.53 12.26 -2.65
C MET A 1 6.12 11.88 -2.24
N LYS A 2 5.86 10.59 -2.10
CA LYS A 2 4.57 10.01 -1.72
C LYS A 2 4.75 9.19 -0.46
N ASN A 3 3.86 9.40 0.51
CA ASN A 3 3.85 8.69 1.77
C ASN A 3 2.98 7.44 1.67
N VAL A 4 3.55 6.27 1.94
CA VAL A 4 2.86 4.98 1.95
C VAL A 4 2.79 4.46 3.37
N GLN A 5 1.59 4.13 3.84
CA GLN A 5 1.43 3.40 5.09
C GLN A 5 1.51 1.90 4.82
N VAL A 6 2.29 1.19 5.62
CA VAL A 6 2.40 -0.28 5.55
C VAL A 6 1.58 -0.89 6.67
N VAL A 7 0.78 -1.89 6.33
CA VAL A 7 -0.03 -2.68 7.25
C VAL A 7 0.28 -4.16 7.01
N ASP A 8 0.66 -4.86 8.07
CA ASP A 8 1.19 -6.22 8.01
C ASP A 8 0.40 -7.16 8.94
N GLY A 9 0.39 -8.45 8.63
CA GLY A 9 -0.32 -9.47 9.41
C GLY A 9 0.33 -9.83 10.75
N ALA A 10 1.58 -9.45 11.00
CA ALA A 10 2.29 -9.76 12.23
C ALA A 10 1.63 -9.10 13.46
N ILE A 11 1.54 -9.87 14.56
CA ILE A 11 0.86 -9.42 15.79
C ILE A 11 1.50 -8.17 16.42
N ASN A 12 2.80 -7.99 16.21
CA ASN A 12 3.58 -6.84 16.69
C ASN A 12 3.79 -5.79 15.60
N CYS A 13 3.10 -5.89 14.45
CA CYS A 13 3.26 -4.91 13.40
C CYS A 13 2.80 -3.54 13.91
N VAL A 14 3.55 -2.52 13.51
CA VAL A 14 3.18 -1.13 13.70
C VAL A 14 2.88 -0.55 12.33
N TYR A 15 1.92 0.37 12.26
CA TYR A 15 1.44 0.92 10.98
C TYR A 15 2.33 2.02 10.45
N ASP A 16 3.63 1.76 10.29
CA ASP A 16 4.64 2.74 9.89
C ASP A 16 4.39 3.35 8.50
N VAL A 17 4.94 4.55 8.30
CA VAL A 17 4.80 5.32 7.06
C VAL A 17 6.18 5.51 6.46
N PHE A 18 6.28 5.34 5.15
CA PHE A 18 7.52 5.44 4.40
C PHE A 18 7.34 6.38 3.22
N ALA A 19 8.41 7.07 2.83
CA ALA A 19 8.42 7.95 1.67
C ALA A 19 9.05 7.28 0.44
N LEU A 20 8.38 7.41 -0.70
CA LEU A 20 8.87 7.03 -2.02
C LEU A 20 8.92 8.25 -2.93
N ASP A 21 9.78 8.21 -3.94
CA ASP A 21 9.62 9.11 -5.08
C ASP A 21 8.43 8.68 -5.97
N ASP A 22 8.06 9.52 -6.92
CA ASP A 22 6.87 9.29 -7.74
C ASP A 22 7.03 8.11 -8.71
N ALA A 23 8.26 7.77 -9.12
CA ALA A 23 8.52 6.65 -10.02
C ALA A 23 8.40 5.32 -9.29
N ASP A 24 9.02 5.20 -8.11
CA ASP A 24 8.92 4.03 -7.24
C ASP A 24 7.48 3.83 -6.74
N PHE A 25 6.78 4.91 -6.43
CA PHE A 25 5.36 4.85 -6.07
C PHE A 25 4.51 4.23 -7.19
N ALA A 26 4.72 4.65 -8.44
CA ALA A 26 3.97 4.13 -9.59
C ALA A 26 4.23 2.63 -9.88
N LEU A 27 5.34 2.06 -9.41
CA LEU A 27 5.60 0.62 -9.50
C LEU A 27 4.74 -0.19 -8.53
N LEU A 28 4.39 0.39 -7.37
CA LEU A 28 3.55 -0.25 -6.36
C LEU A 28 2.06 -0.01 -6.63
N PHE A 29 1.71 1.21 -7.06
CA PHE A 29 0.33 1.67 -7.24
C PHE A 29 0.08 2.06 -8.70
N PRO A 30 -0.59 1.18 -9.48
CA PRO A 30 -1.04 1.51 -10.83
C PRO A 30 -1.89 2.79 -10.87
N PRO A 31 -1.99 3.47 -12.02
CA PRO A 31 -2.80 4.69 -12.15
C PRO A 31 -4.23 4.49 -11.63
N GLY A 32 -4.66 5.39 -10.74
CA GLY A 32 -5.98 5.36 -10.11
C GLY A 32 -6.10 4.45 -8.89
N GLN A 33 -5.04 3.75 -8.47
CA GLN A 33 -5.01 2.94 -7.25
C GLN A 33 -4.20 3.63 -6.15
N ASP A 34 -4.66 3.49 -4.91
CA ASP A 34 -3.97 3.93 -3.69
C ASP A 34 -3.94 2.83 -2.62
N VAL A 35 -4.43 1.64 -2.94
CA VAL A 35 -4.29 0.43 -2.11
C VAL A 35 -3.53 -0.62 -2.89
N ALA A 36 -2.61 -1.32 -2.25
CA ALA A 36 -1.83 -2.38 -2.86
C ALA A 36 -1.69 -3.56 -1.89
N PHE A 37 -1.62 -4.76 -2.45
CA PHE A 37 -1.31 -6.00 -1.74
C PHE A 37 0.03 -6.52 -2.24
N ILE A 38 0.94 -6.86 -1.33
CA ILE A 38 2.33 -7.17 -1.69
C ILE A 38 2.45 -8.31 -2.70
N ASP A 39 1.63 -9.35 -2.58
CA ASP A 39 1.67 -10.50 -3.47
C ASP A 39 1.23 -10.12 -4.89
N GLU A 40 0.19 -9.28 -5.03
CA GLU A 40 -0.26 -8.74 -6.32
C GLU A 40 0.79 -7.79 -6.91
N VAL A 41 1.43 -6.98 -6.08
CA VAL A 41 2.53 -6.11 -6.49
C VAL A 41 3.67 -6.97 -7.06
N LEU A 42 4.15 -7.96 -6.32
CA LEU A 42 5.25 -8.82 -6.76
C LEU A 42 4.89 -9.63 -8.02
N ALA A 43 3.66 -10.13 -8.12
CA ALA A 43 3.21 -10.91 -9.28
C ALA A 43 3.15 -10.12 -10.60
N ARG A 44 3.00 -8.78 -10.54
CA ARG A 44 2.97 -7.92 -11.73
C ARG A 44 4.36 -7.66 -12.32
N HIS A 45 5.43 -7.93 -11.58
CA HIS A 45 6.79 -7.56 -11.99
C HIS A 45 7.68 -8.80 -12.14
N PRO A 46 8.74 -8.74 -12.96
CA PRO A 46 9.73 -9.81 -13.02
C PRO A 46 10.36 -10.07 -11.64
N PRO A 47 10.73 -11.32 -11.32
CA PRO A 47 11.40 -11.63 -10.06
C PRO A 47 12.61 -10.74 -9.81
N GLY A 48 12.67 -10.12 -8.62
CA GLY A 48 13.77 -9.26 -8.20
C GLY A 48 13.71 -7.81 -8.71
N ALA A 49 12.82 -7.47 -9.65
CA ALA A 49 12.74 -6.11 -10.22
C ALA A 49 12.44 -5.04 -9.17
N LEU A 50 11.66 -5.38 -8.12
CA LEU A 50 11.30 -4.46 -7.04
C LEU A 50 12.27 -4.47 -5.85
N ALA A 51 13.29 -5.33 -5.82
CA ALA A 51 14.21 -5.39 -4.69
C ALA A 51 14.87 -4.03 -4.37
N PRO A 52 15.37 -3.26 -5.37
CA PRO A 52 15.93 -1.93 -5.10
C PRO A 52 14.90 -0.93 -4.57
N VAL A 53 13.63 -1.06 -4.98
CA VAL A 53 12.53 -0.18 -4.56
C VAL A 53 12.23 -0.41 -3.08
N PHE A 54 12.09 -1.67 -2.66
CA PHE A 54 11.84 -2.02 -1.26
C PHE A 54 13.03 -1.66 -0.36
N GLU A 55 14.27 -1.89 -0.81
CA GLU A 55 15.47 -1.43 -0.07
C GLU A 55 15.44 0.08 0.21
N ARG A 56 15.01 0.90 -0.75
CA ARG A 56 14.85 2.35 -0.54
C ARG A 56 13.67 2.67 0.37
N LEU A 57 12.52 2.03 0.16
CA LEU A 57 11.32 2.20 0.98
C LEU A 57 11.65 2.05 2.47
N TRP A 58 12.28 0.93 2.85
CA TRP A 58 12.56 0.61 4.25
C TRP A 58 13.53 1.56 4.94
N ARG A 59 14.41 2.22 4.18
CA ARG A 59 15.34 3.23 4.71
C ARG A 59 14.68 4.60 4.92
N ASN A 60 13.53 4.83 4.28
CA ASN A 60 12.86 6.14 4.24
C ASN A 60 11.62 6.20 5.15
N ARG A 61 11.73 5.72 6.40
CA ARG A 61 10.65 5.83 7.39
C ARG A 61 10.40 7.30 7.76
N VAL A 62 9.13 7.71 7.77
CA VAL A 62 8.69 9.06 8.14
C VAL A 62 7.94 9.05 9.47
N PRO A 63 8.33 9.87 10.47
CA PRO A 63 7.54 10.04 11.69
C PRO A 63 6.13 10.55 11.37
N LYS A 64 5.09 9.96 11.97
CA LYS A 64 3.69 10.30 11.65
C LYS A 64 3.35 11.78 11.79
N ARG A 65 3.95 12.46 12.77
CA ARG A 65 3.76 13.90 13.00
C ARG A 65 4.34 14.79 11.89
N GLU A 66 5.19 14.23 11.02
CA GLU A 66 5.82 14.91 9.89
C GLU A 66 5.17 14.51 8.55
N VAL A 67 4.23 13.56 8.57
CA VAL A 67 3.52 13.12 7.36
C VAL A 67 2.51 14.18 6.94
N VAL A 68 2.68 14.69 5.72
CA VAL A 68 1.68 15.54 5.05
C VAL A 68 0.96 14.68 4.01
N GLY A 69 -0.19 14.13 4.41
CA GLY A 69 -1.03 13.25 3.59
C GLY A 69 -0.49 11.82 3.46
N LEU A 70 -1.40 10.86 3.41
CA LEU A 70 -1.13 9.48 3.01
C LEU A 70 -1.58 9.32 1.56
N HIS A 71 -0.70 8.72 0.76
CA HIS A 71 -0.89 8.61 -0.69
C HIS A 71 -1.12 7.17 -1.13
N GLY A 72 -0.69 6.20 -0.31
CA GLY A 72 -0.92 4.79 -0.59
C GLY A 72 -0.96 3.96 0.69
N LEU A 73 -1.63 2.82 0.60
CA LEU A 73 -1.72 1.79 1.62
C LEU A 73 -1.19 0.48 1.05
N LEU A 74 -0.14 -0.08 1.65
CA LEU A 74 0.47 -1.34 1.23
C LEU A 74 0.23 -2.41 2.28
N PHE A 75 -0.52 -3.45 1.91
CA PHE A 75 -0.83 -4.59 2.74
C PHE A 75 0.17 -5.73 2.53
N TYR A 76 0.63 -6.31 3.64
CA TYR A 76 1.42 -7.54 3.70
C TYR A 76 0.61 -8.62 4.44
N GLU A 77 0.56 -9.83 3.86
CA GLU A 77 0.00 -11.03 4.51
C GLU A 77 -1.45 -10.86 5.02
N LEU A 78 -2.24 -10.02 4.36
CA LEU A 78 -3.61 -9.66 4.76
C LEU A 78 -4.60 -9.90 3.61
N ASP A 79 -4.57 -11.10 3.03
CA ASP A 79 -5.37 -11.50 1.88
C ASP A 79 -6.88 -11.37 2.14
N GLU A 80 -7.31 -11.56 3.38
CA GLU A 80 -8.70 -11.41 3.79
C GLU A 80 -9.23 -9.98 3.62
N LYS A 81 -8.36 -8.98 3.43
CA LYS A 81 -8.77 -7.60 3.16
C LYS A 81 -9.08 -7.36 1.69
N LYS A 82 -8.56 -8.16 0.77
CA LYS A 82 -8.72 -7.97 -0.69
C LYS A 82 -10.16 -7.85 -1.16
N PRO A 83 -11.14 -8.64 -0.67
CA PRO A 83 -12.53 -8.52 -1.10
C PRO A 83 -13.16 -7.14 -0.82
N PHE A 84 -12.64 -6.41 0.17
CA PHE A 84 -13.16 -5.09 0.54
C PHE A 84 -12.59 -3.95 -0.32
N TYR A 85 -11.57 -4.20 -1.14
CA TYR A 85 -10.96 -3.21 -2.03
C TYR A 85 -11.02 -3.63 -3.50
N PRO A 86 -12.19 -3.92 -4.09
CA PRO A 86 -12.31 -4.54 -5.42
C PRO A 86 -11.59 -3.78 -6.53
N GLN A 87 -11.46 -2.46 -6.40
CA GLN A 87 -10.78 -1.60 -7.37
C GLN A 87 -9.40 -1.13 -6.90
N ARG A 88 -8.94 -1.59 -5.73
CA ARG A 88 -7.68 -1.16 -5.10
C ARG A 88 -7.62 0.36 -4.89
N VAL A 89 -8.78 0.94 -4.57
CA VAL A 89 -8.97 2.35 -4.20
C VAL A 89 -9.63 2.40 -2.83
N ASP A 90 -9.04 3.11 -1.89
CA ASP A 90 -9.57 3.22 -0.52
C ASP A 90 -10.97 3.84 -0.53
N GLU A 91 -11.16 4.96 -1.23
CA GLU A 91 -12.47 5.63 -1.34
C GLU A 91 -13.58 4.75 -1.93
N LEU A 92 -13.22 3.68 -2.67
CA LEU A 92 -14.16 2.73 -3.26
C LEU A 92 -14.27 1.41 -2.51
N ALA A 93 -13.77 1.36 -1.27
CA ALA A 93 -13.90 0.20 -0.42
C ALA A 93 -15.37 -0.17 -0.18
N VAL A 94 -15.63 -1.46 0.07
CA VAL A 94 -16.97 -2.02 0.25
C VAL A 94 -17.13 -2.72 1.59
N ASN A 95 -18.36 -2.71 2.10
CA ASN A 95 -18.78 -3.49 3.27
C ASN A 95 -18.84 -4.99 2.92
N PRO A 96 -18.92 -5.88 3.93
CA PRO A 96 -19.09 -7.32 3.70
C PRO A 96 -20.32 -7.71 2.86
N ASN A 97 -21.36 -6.88 2.85
CA ASN A 97 -22.56 -7.08 2.01
C ASN A 97 -22.44 -6.46 0.60
N GLY A 98 -21.27 -5.95 0.21
CA GLY A 98 -21.01 -5.33 -1.10
C GLY A 98 -21.47 -3.87 -1.24
N SER A 99 -22.15 -3.30 -0.24
CA SER A 99 -22.48 -1.87 -0.27
C SER A 99 -21.22 -1.00 -0.13
N LYS A 100 -21.24 0.23 -0.64
CA LYS A 100 -20.12 1.18 -0.47
C LYS A 100 -19.83 1.40 1.01
N LEU A 101 -18.55 1.35 1.39
CA LEU A 101 -18.11 1.64 2.75
C LEU A 101 -18.27 3.13 3.09
N ARG A 102 -17.97 4.00 2.12
CA ARG A 102 -18.09 5.46 2.21
C ARG A 102 -19.27 5.96 1.37
N ARG A 103 -19.87 7.09 1.77
CA ARG A 103 -21.06 7.69 1.14
C ARG A 103 -20.69 8.68 0.05
#